data_AF-A0A3M1QYN0-F1
#
_entry.id   AF-A0A3M1QYN0-F1
#
_cell.length_a   1.000
_cell.length_b   1.000
_cell.length_c   1.000
_cell.angle_alpha   90.00
_cell.angle_beta   90.00
_cell.angle_gamma   90.00
#
_symmetry.space_group_name_H-M   'P 1'
#
loop_
_entity.id
_entity.type
_entity.pdbx_description
1 polymer ?
#
loop_
_entity_poly.entity_id
_entity_poly.type
_entity_poly.pdbx_seq_one_letter_code
_entity_poly.pdbx_strand_id
1 'polypeptide(L)'
;MRPCPPADSAFSICAAPENRKASRPIRHISKERRRDMPQAEPQPDRRPTASATPLDPSRFAVLFTETFQTLWLIAVGIVGDRALAEDVVQEAAIVALGKLEHFEPDSNFRAWMSTITRNVALNAARKRSRRPEAELDPSALEGGAGGSAAAGRAAHESDERLAPDTREFDDAVWGALRLVGDTARACLLLRTIEEMPYGEISRLLAIPEGTAMSHVHRARRTVREHLMRRQSRDAESRQGGRP
;
A
#
# COMPACT_ATOMS: atom_id res chain seq x y z
N MET A 1 72.27 42.49 -23.23
CA MET A 1 72.15 43.30 -22.00
C MET A 1 71.12 44.40 -22.25
N ARG A 2 69.84 44.13 -21.95
CA ARG A 2 68.68 45.04 -22.05
C ARG A 2 67.55 44.57 -21.09
N PRO A 3 66.62 45.45 -20.68
CA PRO A 3 66.06 45.55 -19.31
C PRO A 3 64.61 45.06 -19.13
N CYS A 4 64.12 45.05 -17.88
CA CYS A 4 62.71 44.95 -17.42
C CYS A 4 61.80 46.04 -18.06
N PRO A 5 60.43 45.96 -18.08
CA PRO A 5 59.53 45.71 -16.92
C PRO A 5 58.17 45.02 -17.30
N PRO A 6 57.02 45.24 -16.61
CA PRO A 6 56.55 44.52 -15.40
C PRO A 6 55.18 43.81 -15.58
N ALA A 7 54.70 43.24 -14.46
CA ALA A 7 53.42 42.62 -14.16
C ALA A 7 52.20 42.98 -15.05
N ASP A 8 51.41 41.96 -15.41
CA ASP A 8 50.02 41.92 -14.96
C ASP A 8 49.37 40.53 -15.11
N SER A 9 48.43 40.32 -14.18
CA SER A 9 47.68 39.12 -13.84
C SER A 9 47.09 38.29 -14.98
N ALA A 10 47.24 36.97 -14.89
CA ALA A 10 46.17 36.03 -15.27
C ALA A 10 46.32 34.75 -14.45
N PHE A 11 45.33 34.55 -13.58
CA PHE A 11 45.06 33.34 -12.81
C PHE A 11 45.27 32.08 -13.66
N SER A 12 46.34 31.35 -13.38
CA SER A 12 46.53 29.96 -13.76
C SER A 12 47.24 29.28 -12.60
N ILE A 13 46.68 28.15 -12.18
CA ILE A 13 47.08 27.17 -11.16
C ILE A 13 45.78 26.78 -10.46
N CYS A 14 45.43 25.52 -10.29
CA CYS A 14 45.83 24.25 -10.87
C CYS A 14 44.94 23.23 -10.17
N ALA A 15 44.87 22.05 -10.77
CA ALA A 15 44.80 20.78 -10.04
C ALA A 15 43.74 20.63 -8.93
N ALA A 16 42.68 19.92 -9.30
CA ALA A 16 41.89 19.15 -8.35
C ALA A 16 42.80 18.25 -7.49
N PRO A 17 42.62 18.22 -6.16
CA PRO A 17 42.98 17.09 -5.35
C PRO A 17 41.74 16.27 -5.00
N GLU A 18 41.89 14.96 -5.12
CA GLU A 18 41.02 13.94 -4.53
C GLU A 18 40.62 14.31 -3.10
N ASN A 19 39.33 14.24 -2.78
CA ASN A 19 38.91 14.23 -1.39
C ASN A 19 38.07 13.00 -1.04
N ARG A 20 38.69 12.19 -0.17
CA ARG A 20 38.17 11.07 0.58
C ARG A 20 36.93 11.47 1.40
N LYS A 21 35.97 10.54 1.44
CA LYS A 21 35.12 10.16 2.58
C LYS A 21 34.35 11.29 3.31
N ALA A 22 33.03 11.29 3.10
CA ALA A 22 32.08 11.56 4.19
C ALA A 22 30.82 10.69 4.03
N SER A 23 31.02 9.37 4.07
CA SER A 23 29.94 8.43 4.38
C SER A 23 29.47 8.74 5.80
N ARG A 24 28.37 9.48 5.94
CA ARG A 24 27.75 9.72 7.25
C ARG A 24 27.23 8.38 7.78
N PRO A 25 27.71 7.88 8.92
CA PRO A 25 27.20 6.63 9.46
C PRO A 25 25.75 6.86 9.89
N ILE A 26 24.86 5.99 9.41
CA ILE A 26 23.54 5.77 10.02
C ILE A 26 23.84 5.42 11.48
N ARG A 27 23.54 6.33 12.40
CA ARG A 27 23.71 6.08 13.82
C ARG A 27 22.88 4.83 14.15
N HIS A 28 23.58 3.77 14.54
CA HIS A 28 23.00 2.67 15.27
C HIS A 28 22.20 3.25 16.43
N ILE A 29 20.87 3.18 16.34
CA ILE A 29 20.00 3.41 17.48
C ILE A 29 20.25 2.21 18.40
N SER A 30 21.05 2.45 19.42
CA SER A 30 21.43 1.50 20.46
C SER A 30 20.21 0.83 21.08
N LYS A 31 20.41 -0.42 21.49
CA LYS A 31 19.45 -1.37 22.06
C LYS A 31 18.89 -0.96 23.44
N GLU A 32 19.19 0.23 23.98
CA GLU A 32 18.85 0.59 25.36
C GLU A 32 17.45 1.21 25.61
N ARG A 33 16.60 1.48 24.60
CA ARG A 33 15.25 2.04 24.86
C ARG A 33 14.16 0.95 24.90
N ARG A 34 14.41 -0.08 25.73
CA ARG A 34 13.49 -1.21 26.01
C ARG A 34 12.99 -1.24 27.47
N ARG A 35 13.04 -0.13 28.17
CA ARG A 35 12.41 0.03 29.49
C ARG A 35 11.56 1.30 29.42
N ASP A 36 10.33 1.19 29.92
CA ASP A 36 9.25 2.18 29.90
C ASP A 36 8.42 2.25 28.60
N MET A 37 7.90 1.08 28.19
CA MET A 37 6.60 1.02 27.51
C MET A 37 5.54 1.19 28.60
N PRO A 38 4.59 2.15 28.52
CA PRO A 38 3.44 2.13 29.42
C PRO A 38 2.75 0.77 29.22
N GLN A 39 2.74 -0.03 30.28
CA GLN A 39 1.94 -1.25 30.33
C GLN A 39 0.52 -0.81 30.01
N ALA A 40 -0.07 -1.35 28.95
CA ALA A 40 -1.50 -1.20 28.72
C ALA A 40 -2.18 -1.64 30.00
N GLU A 41 -2.87 -0.70 30.67
CA GLU A 41 -3.65 -1.01 31.85
C GLU A 41 -4.53 -2.22 31.54
N PRO A 42 -4.55 -3.26 32.40
CA PRO A 42 -5.46 -4.36 32.19
C PRO A 42 -6.88 -3.79 32.23
N GLN A 43 -7.53 -3.79 31.07
CA GLN A 43 -8.95 -3.47 30.94
C GLN A 43 -9.70 -4.23 32.04
N PRO A 44 -10.50 -3.55 32.87
CA PRO A 44 -11.13 -4.19 34.02
C PRO A 44 -12.03 -5.33 33.52
N ASP A 45 -11.87 -6.47 34.20
CA ASP A 45 -12.69 -7.69 34.16
C ASP A 45 -14.06 -7.50 33.47
N ARG A 46 -14.07 -7.70 32.14
CA ARG A 46 -15.29 -7.66 31.35
C ARG A 46 -15.97 -9.01 31.57
N ARG A 47 -16.83 -9.07 32.60
CA ARG A 47 -17.76 -10.19 32.80
C ARG A 47 -18.35 -10.56 31.43
N PRO A 48 -18.36 -11.84 31.01
CA PRO A 48 -18.96 -12.23 29.75
C PRO A 48 -20.42 -11.78 29.77
N THR A 49 -20.73 -10.76 28.99
CA THR A 49 -22.11 -10.32 28.77
C THR A 49 -22.83 -11.49 28.15
N ALA A 50 -23.83 -12.02 28.85
CA ALA A 50 -24.58 -13.23 28.53
C ALA A 50 -25.45 -13.14 27.26
N SER A 51 -25.07 -12.29 26.30
CA SER A 51 -25.75 -12.06 25.02
C SER A 51 -24.78 -11.85 23.86
N ALA A 52 -23.55 -12.33 23.97
CA ALA A 52 -22.61 -12.38 22.86
C ALA A 52 -23.14 -13.36 21.80
N THR A 53 -23.81 -12.83 20.78
CA THR A 53 -24.27 -13.65 19.64
C THR A 53 -23.05 -14.08 18.83
N PRO A 54 -22.82 -15.39 18.60
CA PRO A 54 -21.75 -15.86 17.73
C PRO A 54 -21.84 -15.23 16.35
N LEU A 55 -20.70 -15.10 15.67
CA LEU A 55 -20.68 -14.59 14.30
C LEU A 55 -21.09 -15.72 13.34
N ASP A 56 -22.34 -15.70 12.90
CA ASP A 56 -22.83 -16.60 11.84
C ASP A 56 -22.55 -16.03 10.42
N PRO A 57 -22.69 -16.84 9.36
CA PRO A 57 -22.44 -16.39 7.99
C PRO A 57 -23.32 -15.22 7.52
N SER A 58 -24.56 -15.11 8.00
CA SER A 58 -25.47 -14.02 7.61
C SER A 58 -25.04 -12.69 8.23
N ARG A 59 -24.69 -12.70 9.52
CA ARG A 59 -24.14 -11.52 10.22
C ARG A 59 -22.77 -11.15 9.67
N PHE A 60 -21.94 -12.15 9.31
CA PHE A 60 -20.67 -11.92 8.62
C PHE A 60 -20.88 -11.13 7.32
N ALA A 61 -21.84 -11.53 6.48
CA ALA A 61 -22.08 -10.88 5.19
C ALA A 61 -22.45 -9.39 5.35
N VAL A 62 -23.26 -9.05 6.37
CA VAL A 62 -23.62 -7.65 6.69
C VAL A 62 -22.39 -6.85 7.08
N LEU A 63 -21.64 -7.31 8.09
CA LEU A 63 -20.44 -6.62 8.59
C LEU A 63 -19.33 -6.54 7.53
N PHE A 64 -19.21 -7.56 6.69
CA PHE A 64 -18.27 -7.58 5.58
C PHE A 64 -18.61 -6.49 4.56
N THR A 65 -19.88 -6.35 4.20
CA THR A 65 -20.34 -5.28 3.29
C THR A 65 -20.04 -3.90 3.86
N GLU A 66 -20.30 -3.68 5.16
CA GLU A 66 -20.03 -2.41 5.85
C GLU A 66 -18.54 -2.06 5.91
N THR A 67 -17.66 -3.05 5.92
CA THR A 67 -16.21 -2.85 6.06
C THR A 67 -15.45 -3.03 4.75
N PHE A 68 -16.12 -3.40 3.66
CA PHE A 68 -15.48 -3.76 2.40
C PHE A 68 -14.55 -2.65 1.88
N GLN A 69 -14.96 -1.39 1.95
CA GLN A 69 -14.13 -0.26 1.49
C GLN A 69 -12.80 -0.21 2.22
N THR A 70 -12.81 -0.33 3.55
CA THR A 70 -11.59 -0.36 4.36
C THR A 70 -10.71 -1.54 3.93
N LEU A 71 -11.28 -2.73 3.76
CA LEU A 71 -10.54 -3.94 3.37
C LEU A 71 -9.91 -3.80 1.98
N TRP A 72 -10.66 -3.25 1.03
CA TRP A 72 -10.20 -3.00 -0.31
C TRP A 72 -9.06 -1.95 -0.33
N LEU A 73 -9.16 -0.87 0.45
CA LEU A 73 -8.08 0.12 0.54
C LEU A 73 -6.81 -0.44 1.16
N ILE A 74 -6.91 -1.36 2.13
CA ILE A 74 -5.77 -2.11 2.66
C ILE A 74 -5.13 -2.94 1.54
N ALA A 75 -5.94 -3.70 0.81
CA ALA A 75 -5.48 -4.56 -0.27
C ALA A 75 -4.77 -3.75 -1.35
N VAL A 76 -5.41 -2.69 -1.87
CA VAL A 76 -4.85 -1.75 -2.86
C VAL A 76 -3.55 -1.11 -2.36
N GLY A 77 -3.55 -0.66 -1.11
CA GLY A 77 -2.37 -0.09 -0.47
C GLY A 77 -1.18 -1.03 -0.58
N ILE A 78 -1.38 -2.31 -0.31
CA ILE A 78 -0.32 -3.31 -0.27
C ILE A 78 0.04 -3.81 -1.68
N VAL A 79 -0.93 -4.19 -2.52
CA VAL A 79 -0.65 -4.85 -3.82
C VAL A 79 -0.49 -3.89 -4.99
N GLY A 80 -0.99 -2.66 -4.87
CA GLY A 80 -0.83 -1.59 -5.87
C GLY A 80 -1.55 -1.85 -7.20
N ASP A 81 -2.53 -2.75 -7.21
CA ASP A 81 -3.26 -3.21 -8.39
C ASP A 81 -4.73 -3.43 -8.02
N ARG A 82 -5.65 -2.92 -8.85
CA ARG A 82 -7.10 -2.95 -8.56
C ARG A 82 -7.67 -4.36 -8.62
N ALA A 83 -7.39 -5.08 -9.70
CA ALA A 83 -7.93 -6.41 -9.92
C ALA A 83 -7.40 -7.37 -8.84
N LEU A 84 -6.10 -7.31 -8.58
CA LEU A 84 -5.50 -8.12 -7.52
C LEU A 84 -6.01 -7.75 -6.12
N ALA A 85 -6.39 -6.48 -5.88
CA ALA A 85 -6.95 -6.07 -4.60
C ALA A 85 -8.35 -6.67 -4.36
N GLU A 86 -9.19 -6.74 -5.40
CA GLU A 86 -10.49 -7.41 -5.32
C GLU A 86 -10.34 -8.90 -5.00
N ASP A 87 -9.43 -9.58 -5.70
CA ASP A 87 -9.09 -11.00 -5.43
C ASP A 87 -8.63 -11.20 -3.98
N VAL A 88 -7.79 -10.28 -3.47
CA VAL A 88 -7.30 -10.33 -2.09
C VAL A 88 -8.44 -10.20 -1.07
N VAL A 89 -9.40 -9.31 -1.31
CA VAL A 89 -10.54 -9.12 -0.39
C VAL A 89 -11.46 -10.34 -0.41
N GLN A 90 -11.68 -10.93 -1.59
CA GLN A 90 -12.46 -12.16 -1.73
C GLN A 90 -11.79 -13.34 -1.00
N GLU A 91 -10.49 -13.55 -1.23
CA GLU A 91 -9.71 -14.58 -0.52
C GLU A 91 -9.71 -14.36 0.99
N ALA A 92 -9.60 -13.10 1.44
CA ALA A 92 -9.70 -12.76 2.86
C ALA A 92 -11.07 -13.12 3.46
N ALA A 93 -12.16 -12.92 2.70
CA ALA A 93 -13.49 -13.32 3.13
C ALA A 93 -13.60 -14.84 3.27
N ILE A 94 -13.08 -15.62 2.32
CA ILE A 94 -13.04 -17.09 2.37
C ILE A 94 -12.26 -17.57 3.61
N VAL A 95 -11.07 -17.00 3.84
CA VAL A 95 -10.24 -17.31 5.00
C VAL A 95 -10.96 -16.97 6.31
N ALA A 96 -11.71 -15.86 6.34
CA ALA A 96 -12.44 -15.44 7.53
C ALA A 96 -13.68 -16.31 7.80
N LEU A 97 -14.41 -16.71 6.76
CA LEU A 97 -15.53 -17.65 6.86
C LEU A 97 -15.09 -19.01 7.41
N GLY A 98 -13.88 -19.46 7.09
CA GLY A 98 -13.28 -20.65 7.70
C GLY A 98 -12.74 -20.46 9.12
N LYS A 99 -12.90 -19.28 9.72
CA LYS A 99 -12.40 -18.91 11.06
C LYS A 99 -13.45 -18.21 11.91
N LEU A 100 -14.74 -18.33 11.57
CA LEU A 100 -15.82 -17.63 12.28
C LEU A 100 -15.84 -18.00 13.76
N GLU A 101 -15.56 -19.26 14.11
CA GLU A 101 -15.50 -19.72 15.50
C GLU A 101 -14.35 -19.10 16.31
N HIS A 102 -13.35 -18.53 15.63
CA HIS A 102 -12.22 -17.83 16.28
C HIS A 102 -12.50 -16.33 16.47
N PHE A 103 -13.62 -15.82 15.97
CA PHE A 103 -14.00 -14.44 16.20
C PHE A 103 -14.60 -14.29 17.59
N GLU A 104 -13.96 -13.49 18.44
CA GLU A 104 -14.50 -13.13 19.75
C GLU A 104 -15.72 -12.23 19.58
N PRO A 105 -16.92 -12.63 20.03
CA PRO A 105 -18.09 -11.76 20.01
C PRO A 105 -17.83 -10.44 20.75
N ASP A 106 -18.46 -9.35 20.32
CA ASP A 106 -18.27 -8.00 20.86
C ASP A 106 -16.86 -7.41 20.70
N SER A 107 -15.98 -8.09 19.96
CA SER A 107 -14.71 -7.53 19.47
C SER A 107 -14.90 -6.72 18.17
N ASN A 108 -13.87 -5.99 17.76
CA ASN A 108 -13.93 -5.13 16.58
C ASN A 108 -13.76 -5.97 15.29
N PHE A 109 -14.89 -6.25 14.62
CA PHE A 109 -14.91 -6.97 13.34
C PHE A 109 -14.02 -6.33 12.28
N ARG A 110 -14.06 -5.00 12.14
CA ARG A 110 -13.21 -4.27 11.18
C ARG A 110 -11.74 -4.55 11.43
N ALA A 111 -11.28 -4.50 12.68
CA ALA A 111 -9.89 -4.76 13.04
C ALA A 111 -9.48 -6.21 12.77
N TRP A 112 -10.36 -7.17 13.08
CA TRP A 112 -10.16 -8.59 12.81
C TRP A 112 -10.03 -8.87 11.30
N MET A 113 -11.00 -8.43 10.50
CA MET A 113 -10.98 -8.57 9.04
C MET A 113 -9.81 -7.83 8.38
N SER A 114 -9.46 -6.64 8.89
CA SER A 114 -8.33 -5.86 8.38
C SER A 114 -7.01 -6.61 8.58
N THR A 115 -6.87 -7.35 9.69
CA THR A 115 -5.70 -8.18 9.97
C THR A 115 -5.59 -9.35 8.98
N ILE A 116 -6.71 -10.06 8.73
CA ILE A 116 -6.77 -11.15 7.75
C ILE A 116 -6.43 -10.62 6.36
N THR A 117 -7.09 -9.54 5.94
CA THR A 117 -6.91 -8.90 4.63
C THR A 117 -5.46 -8.46 4.42
N ARG A 118 -4.85 -7.81 5.42
CA ARG A 118 -3.43 -7.43 5.36
C ARG A 118 -2.52 -8.64 5.14
N ASN A 119 -2.76 -9.75 5.83
CA ASN A 119 -1.93 -10.94 5.71
C ASN A 119 -2.06 -11.59 4.32
N VAL A 120 -3.29 -11.68 3.79
CA VAL A 120 -3.56 -12.16 2.43
C VAL A 120 -2.88 -11.25 1.40
N ALA A 121 -3.03 -9.92 1.54
CA ALA A 121 -2.41 -8.95 0.66
C ALA A 121 -0.87 -9.05 0.66
N LEU A 122 -0.24 -9.19 1.82
CA LEU A 122 1.21 -9.37 1.94
C LEU A 122 1.70 -10.69 1.32
N ASN A 123 0.90 -11.75 1.39
CA ASN A 123 1.19 -13.01 0.70
C ASN A 123 1.10 -12.83 -0.81
N ALA A 124 0.04 -12.19 -1.32
CA ALA A 124 -0.16 -11.91 -2.74
C ALA A 124 0.97 -11.04 -3.31
N ALA A 125 1.35 -9.95 -2.62
CA ALA A 125 2.45 -9.08 -3.02
C ALA A 125 3.79 -9.84 -3.09
N ARG A 126 4.07 -10.72 -2.11
CA ARG A 126 5.26 -11.58 -2.12
C ARG A 126 5.24 -12.57 -3.28
N LYS A 127 4.09 -13.19 -3.59
CA LYS A 127 3.94 -14.11 -4.73
C LYS A 127 4.20 -13.40 -6.06
N ARG A 128 3.66 -12.19 -6.23
CA ARG A 128 3.88 -11.34 -7.41
C ARG A 128 5.36 -10.98 -7.58
N SER A 129 6.03 -10.53 -6.52
CA SER A 129 7.45 -10.18 -6.57
C SER A 129 8.35 -11.38 -6.88
N ARG A 130 7.95 -12.60 -6.54
CA ARG A 130 8.69 -13.84 -6.82
C ARG A 130 8.40 -14.43 -8.21
N ARG A 131 7.51 -13.81 -8.99
CA ARG A 131 7.17 -14.18 -10.36
C ARG A 131 7.70 -13.14 -11.36
N PRO A 132 9.01 -12.84 -11.43
CA PRO A 132 9.54 -12.09 -12.55
C PRO A 132 9.59 -13.00 -13.79
N GLU A 133 8.92 -12.61 -14.88
CA GLU A 133 9.28 -12.96 -16.27
C GLU A 133 9.33 -14.43 -16.72
N ALA A 134 8.85 -15.40 -15.94
CA ALA A 134 8.79 -16.82 -16.37
C ALA A 134 7.58 -17.17 -17.27
N GLU A 135 6.80 -16.17 -17.71
CA GLU A 135 5.56 -16.41 -18.46
C GLU A 135 5.37 -15.33 -19.55
N LEU A 136 6.42 -15.12 -20.35
CA LEU A 136 6.30 -14.60 -21.71
C LEU A 136 7.17 -15.47 -22.64
N ASP A 137 7.02 -16.79 -22.53
CA ASP A 137 7.42 -17.70 -23.59
C ASP A 137 6.15 -18.12 -24.35
N PRO A 138 5.86 -17.52 -25.52
CA PRO A 138 4.74 -17.94 -26.36
C PRO A 138 4.90 -19.36 -26.93
N SER A 139 6.02 -20.07 -26.65
CA SER A 139 6.21 -21.47 -27.05
C SER A 139 5.72 -22.52 -26.04
N ALA A 140 5.27 -22.11 -24.85
CA ALA A 140 4.67 -23.05 -23.87
C ALA A 140 3.19 -23.40 -24.18
N LEU A 141 2.67 -22.97 -25.33
CA LEU A 141 1.32 -23.28 -25.81
C LEU A 141 1.30 -24.48 -26.78
N GLU A 142 2.17 -25.47 -26.61
CA GLU A 142 2.13 -26.69 -27.41
C GLU A 142 2.56 -27.90 -26.58
N GLY A 143 1.64 -28.40 -25.74
CA GLY A 143 1.92 -29.61 -24.95
C GLY A 143 0.93 -29.86 -23.83
N GLY A 144 -0.33 -30.14 -24.17
CA GLY A 144 -1.30 -30.52 -23.14
C GLY A 144 -2.76 -30.58 -23.58
N ALA A 145 -3.05 -31.23 -24.72
CA ALA A 145 -4.41 -31.68 -24.98
C ALA A 145 -4.77 -32.80 -23.98
N GLY A 146 -5.78 -32.57 -23.13
CA GLY A 146 -6.38 -33.64 -22.33
C GLY A 146 -7.00 -33.16 -21.02
N GLY A 147 -8.24 -32.65 -21.09
CA GLY A 147 -9.00 -32.34 -19.88
C GLY A 147 -10.25 -31.53 -20.15
N SER A 148 -11.27 -32.16 -20.75
CA SER A 148 -12.62 -31.61 -20.82
C SER A 148 -13.17 -31.41 -19.41
N ALA A 149 -13.35 -30.16 -19.00
CA ALA A 149 -14.28 -29.76 -17.97
C ALA A 149 -14.95 -28.47 -18.44
N ALA A 150 -16.02 -28.63 -19.22
CA ALA A 150 -17.01 -27.60 -19.43
C ALA A 150 -17.72 -27.34 -18.09
N ALA A 151 -17.15 -26.47 -17.26
CA ALA A 151 -17.87 -25.81 -16.19
C ALA A 151 -18.39 -24.49 -16.75
N GLY A 152 -19.71 -24.37 -16.84
CA GLY A 152 -20.41 -23.24 -17.43
C GLY A 152 -19.91 -21.92 -16.84
N ARG A 153 -19.53 -21.00 -17.73
CA ARG A 153 -19.48 -19.58 -17.41
C ARG A 153 -20.92 -19.14 -17.15
N ALA A 154 -21.40 -19.35 -15.93
CA ALA A 154 -22.43 -18.50 -15.39
C ALA A 154 -21.84 -17.10 -15.43
N ALA A 155 -22.38 -16.25 -16.29
CA ALA A 155 -22.17 -14.82 -16.17
C ALA A 155 -22.63 -14.46 -14.77
N HIS A 156 -21.69 -14.31 -13.84
CA HIS A 156 -21.96 -13.65 -12.58
C HIS A 156 -22.29 -12.22 -12.99
N GLU A 157 -23.58 -11.92 -13.05
CA GLU A 157 -24.07 -10.59 -12.75
C GLU A 157 -23.52 -10.28 -11.37
N SER A 158 -22.34 -9.67 -11.35
CA SER A 158 -21.76 -9.11 -10.14
C SER A 158 -22.74 -8.05 -9.68
N ASP A 159 -23.51 -8.39 -8.65
CA ASP A 159 -24.41 -7.47 -7.96
C ASP A 159 -23.64 -6.16 -7.73
N GLU A 160 -24.06 -5.11 -8.41
CA GLU A 160 -23.42 -3.78 -8.45
C GLU A 160 -23.39 -3.11 -7.06
N ARG A 161 -23.87 -3.81 -6.03
CA ARG A 161 -24.04 -3.37 -4.66
C ARG A 161 -22.84 -3.62 -3.74
N LEU A 162 -21.93 -4.54 -4.10
CA LEU A 162 -20.77 -4.88 -3.25
C LEU A 162 -19.47 -4.19 -3.66
N ALA A 163 -19.42 -3.61 -4.85
CA ALA A 163 -18.31 -2.75 -5.23
C ALA A 163 -18.59 -1.35 -4.65
N PRO A 164 -17.86 -0.86 -3.62
CA PRO A 164 -17.75 0.57 -3.43
C PRO A 164 -17.28 1.16 -4.76
N ASP A 165 -17.59 2.44 -4.99
CA ASP A 165 -17.33 3.16 -6.24
C ASP A 165 -15.82 3.25 -6.55
N THR A 166 -15.22 2.11 -6.88
CA THR A 166 -13.82 1.91 -7.26
C THR A 166 -13.56 2.47 -8.66
N ARG A 167 -14.62 3.03 -9.28
CA ARG A 167 -14.59 3.93 -10.43
C ARG A 167 -14.13 5.35 -10.05
N GLU A 168 -13.97 5.68 -8.77
CA GLU A 168 -13.56 7.03 -8.32
C GLU A 168 -12.09 7.39 -8.60
N PHE A 169 -11.18 6.41 -8.68
CA PHE A 169 -9.79 6.70 -9.06
C PHE A 169 -9.62 6.63 -10.57
N ASP A 170 -9.40 7.79 -11.18
CA ASP A 170 -8.98 7.85 -12.57
C ASP A 170 -7.58 7.26 -12.79
N ASP A 171 -7.25 6.97 -14.05
CA ASP A 171 -5.96 6.40 -14.45
C ASP A 171 -4.76 7.29 -14.07
N ALA A 172 -4.98 8.59 -13.90
CA ALA A 172 -3.94 9.52 -13.48
C ALA A 172 -3.61 9.35 -11.99
N VAL A 173 -4.62 9.23 -11.13
CA VAL A 173 -4.47 8.95 -9.71
C VAL A 173 -3.85 7.57 -9.52
N TRP A 174 -4.31 6.55 -10.25
CA TRP A 174 -3.69 5.22 -10.21
C TRP A 174 -2.21 5.26 -10.63
N GLY A 175 -1.89 5.99 -11.69
CA GLY A 175 -0.50 6.21 -12.11
C GLY A 175 0.35 6.85 -11.01
N ALA A 176 -0.19 7.84 -10.31
CA ALA A 176 0.49 8.50 -9.21
C ALA A 176 0.69 7.59 -7.99
N LEU A 177 -0.33 6.80 -7.63
CA LEU A 177 -0.28 5.86 -6.50
C LEU A 177 0.76 4.75 -6.72
N ARG A 178 0.97 4.30 -7.96
CA ARG A 178 2.01 3.32 -8.29
C ARG A 178 3.45 3.82 -8.02
N LEU A 179 3.66 5.13 -7.98
CA LEU A 179 4.97 5.72 -7.63
C LEU A 179 5.22 5.75 -6.12
N VAL A 180 4.18 5.53 -5.32
CA VAL A 180 4.28 5.49 -3.86
C VAL A 180 4.54 4.06 -3.44
N GLY A 181 5.56 3.83 -2.61
CA GLY A 181 5.84 2.50 -2.06
C GLY A 181 4.68 1.95 -1.22
N ASP A 182 4.52 0.63 -1.20
CA ASP A 182 3.31 -0.07 -0.72
C ASP A 182 2.83 0.39 0.66
N THR A 183 3.71 0.37 1.67
CA THR A 183 3.37 0.81 3.03
C THR A 183 2.92 2.28 3.07
N ALA A 184 3.58 3.14 2.28
CA ALA A 184 3.25 4.57 2.22
C ALA A 184 1.91 4.81 1.50
N ARG A 185 1.62 4.00 0.47
CA ARG A 185 0.37 4.02 -0.28
C ARG A 185 -0.79 3.60 0.63
N ALA A 186 -0.63 2.50 1.37
CA ALA A 186 -1.62 2.06 2.36
C ALA A 186 -1.89 3.14 3.42
N CYS A 187 -0.84 3.76 3.99
CA CYS A 187 -1.00 4.85 4.95
C CYS A 187 -1.78 6.03 4.36
N LEU A 188 -1.46 6.41 3.11
CA LEU A 188 -2.13 7.52 2.42
C LEU A 188 -3.62 7.27 2.25
N LEU A 189 -3.98 6.10 1.72
CA LEU A 189 -5.36 5.72 1.41
C LEU A 189 -6.19 5.62 2.69
N LEU A 190 -5.71 4.89 3.69
CA LEU A 190 -6.38 4.77 4.99
C LEU A 190 -6.55 6.11 5.70
N ARG A 191 -5.58 7.01 5.58
CA ARG A 191 -5.69 8.33 6.21
C ARG A 191 -6.65 9.27 5.47
N THR A 192 -6.73 9.15 4.15
CA THR A 192 -7.40 10.16 3.31
C THR A 192 -8.84 9.77 3.00
N ILE A 193 -9.16 8.48 2.92
CA ILE A 193 -10.48 7.98 2.53
C ILE A 193 -11.23 7.44 3.75
N GLU A 194 -10.58 6.61 4.55
CA GLU A 194 -11.15 6.05 5.79
C GLU A 194 -11.01 6.99 7.00
N GLU A 195 -10.35 8.14 6.80
CA GLU A 195 -10.00 9.12 7.86
C GLU A 195 -9.33 8.51 9.10
N MET A 196 -8.74 7.32 8.95
CA MET A 196 -8.26 6.49 10.06
C MET A 196 -7.18 7.23 10.86
N PRO A 197 -7.24 7.23 12.20
CA PRO A 197 -6.23 7.88 13.03
C PRO A 197 -4.88 7.18 12.91
N TYR A 198 -3.78 7.93 13.02
CA TYR A 198 -2.43 7.39 12.82
C TYR A 198 -2.10 6.23 13.76
N GLY A 199 -2.56 6.27 15.02
CA GLY A 199 -2.40 5.16 15.96
C GLY A 199 -3.09 3.86 15.52
N GLU A 200 -4.22 3.93 14.82
CA GLU A 200 -4.89 2.73 14.28
C GLU A 200 -4.17 2.21 13.03
N ILE A 201 -3.74 3.11 12.12
CA ILE A 201 -2.91 2.76 10.96
C ILE A 201 -1.60 2.08 11.42
N SER A 202 -0.97 2.61 12.47
CA SER A 202 0.23 2.08 13.12
C SER A 202 0.04 0.62 13.57
N ARG A 203 -1.03 0.35 14.32
CA ARG A 203 -1.37 -1.01 14.77
C ARG A 203 -1.69 -1.93 13.60
N LEU A 204 -2.50 -1.48 12.67
CA LEU A 204 -2.92 -2.26 11.51
C LEU A 204 -1.73 -2.66 10.63
N LEU A 205 -0.88 -1.69 10.28
CA LEU A 205 0.25 -1.92 9.38
C LEU A 205 1.51 -2.43 10.08
N ALA A 206 1.51 -2.49 11.41
CA ALA A 206 2.65 -2.84 12.27
C ALA A 206 3.88 -1.95 12.02
N ILE A 207 3.66 -0.62 12.04
CA ILE A 207 4.70 0.40 11.86
C ILE A 207 4.59 1.46 12.95
N PRO A 208 5.67 2.19 13.31
CA PRO A 208 5.57 3.28 14.28
C PRO A 208 4.61 4.39 13.82
N GLU A 209 3.90 5.02 14.75
CA GLU A 209 2.94 6.09 14.42
C GLU A 209 3.59 7.30 13.72
N GLY A 210 4.78 7.71 14.17
CA GLY A 210 5.56 8.74 13.47
C GLY A 210 5.99 8.33 12.05
N THR A 211 6.19 7.02 11.83
CA THR A 211 6.46 6.47 10.49
C THR A 211 5.20 6.56 9.62
N ALA A 212 4.02 6.22 10.14
CA ALA A 212 2.74 6.40 9.43
C ALA A 212 2.52 7.87 9.02
N MET A 213 2.72 8.82 9.94
CA MET A 213 2.58 10.25 9.66
C MET A 213 3.55 10.72 8.56
N SER A 214 4.82 10.35 8.66
CA SER A 214 5.83 10.71 7.64
C SER A 214 5.55 10.04 6.29
N HIS A 215 5.02 8.81 6.27
CA HIS A 215 4.57 8.14 5.07
C HIS A 215 3.43 8.88 4.38
N VAL A 216 2.38 9.26 5.13
CA VAL A 216 1.26 10.03 4.56
C VAL A 216 1.75 11.33 3.94
N HIS A 217 2.59 12.08 4.65
CA HIS A 217 3.09 13.36 4.15
C HIS A 217 3.90 13.20 2.85
N ARG A 218 4.82 12.22 2.81
CA ARG A 218 5.65 11.96 1.63
C ARG A 218 4.80 11.44 0.46
N ALA A 219 3.89 10.49 0.71
CA ALA A 219 3.00 9.94 -0.30
C ALA A 219 2.11 11.03 -0.93
N ARG A 220 1.51 11.92 -0.11
CA ARG A 220 0.74 13.07 -0.61
C ARG A 220 1.56 13.96 -1.52
N ARG A 221 2.80 14.25 -1.13
CA ARG A 221 3.71 15.05 -1.94
C ARG A 221 4.00 14.39 -3.29
N THR A 222 4.38 13.11 -3.30
CA THR A 222 4.64 12.35 -4.53
C THR A 222 3.45 12.34 -5.47
N VAL A 223 2.25 12.05 -4.94
CA VAL A 223 1.01 12.02 -5.74
C VAL A 223 0.72 13.40 -6.33
N ARG A 224 0.75 14.45 -5.51
CA ARG A 224 0.50 15.83 -5.96
C ARG A 224 1.48 16.24 -7.06
N GLU A 225 2.77 16.03 -6.86
CA GLU A 225 3.79 16.41 -7.84
C GLU A 225 3.62 15.67 -9.16
N HIS A 226 3.23 14.39 -9.14
CA HIS A 226 2.99 13.62 -10.36
C HIS A 226 1.76 14.13 -11.12
N LEU A 227 0.65 14.39 -10.43
CA LEU A 227 -0.58 14.90 -11.04
C LEU A 227 -0.36 16.30 -11.64
N MET A 228 0.34 17.19 -10.94
CA MET A 228 0.65 18.53 -11.44
C MET A 228 1.51 18.48 -12.70
N ARG A 229 2.56 17.63 -12.73
CA ARG A 229 3.39 17.45 -13.93
C ARG A 229 2.58 16.93 -15.13
N ARG A 230 1.63 16.02 -14.91
CA ARG A 230 0.75 15.53 -15.98
C ARG A 230 -0.14 16.65 -16.52
N GLN A 231 -0.79 17.41 -15.64
CA GLN A 231 -1.64 18.53 -16.02
C GLN A 231 -0.89 19.58 -16.86
N SER A 232 0.37 19.89 -16.52
CA SER A 232 1.20 20.79 -17.33
C SER A 232 1.48 20.24 -18.72
N ARG A 233 1.83 18.96 -18.85
CA ARG A 233 2.08 18.31 -20.15
C ARG A 233 0.82 18.25 -21.01
N ASP A 234 -0.32 17.97 -20.39
CA ASP A 234 -1.62 17.96 -21.08
C ASP A 234 -1.99 19.36 -21.58
N ALA A 235 -1.71 20.41 -20.79
CA ALA A 235 -1.92 21.80 -21.19
C ALA A 235 -1.02 22.25 -22.36
N GLU A 236 0.24 21.84 -22.36
CA GLU A 236 1.21 22.11 -23.46
C GLU A 236 0.81 21.37 -24.75
N SER A 237 0.39 20.10 -24.65
CA SER A 237 -0.06 19.31 -25.80
C SER A 237 -1.28 19.89 -26.50
N ARG A 238 -2.19 20.52 -25.73
CA ARG A 238 -3.37 21.22 -26.27
C ARG A 238 -3.03 22.54 -26.95
N GLN A 239 -1.95 23.21 -26.53
CA GLN A 239 -1.52 24.50 -27.11
C GLN A 239 -0.64 24.32 -28.36
N GLY A 240 0.18 23.26 -28.41
CA GLY A 240 1.05 22.96 -29.57
C GLY A 240 0.35 22.29 -30.76
N GLY A 241 -0.92 21.92 -30.64
CA GLY A 241 -1.72 21.27 -31.69
C GLY A 241 -2.60 22.20 -32.51
N ARG A 242 -2.41 23.53 -32.43
CA ARG A 242 -3.22 24.49 -33.19
C ARG A 242 -2.52 24.79 -34.54
N PRO A 243 -3.14 24.48 -35.70
CA PRO A 243 -2.57 24.72 -37.03
C PRO A 243 -2.40 26.20 -37.33
#